data_AF-A0AA39FJ13-F1
#
_entry.id   AF-A0AA39FJ13-F1
#
_cell.length_a   1.000
_cell.length_b   1.000
_cell.length_c   1.000
_cell.angle_alpha   90.00
_cell.angle_beta   90.00
_cell.angle_gamma   90.00
#
_symmetry.space_group_name_H-M   'P 1'
#
loop_
_entity.id
_entity.type
_entity.pdbx_description
1 polymer ?
#
loop_
_entity_poly.entity_id
_entity_poly.type
_entity_poly.pdbx_seq_one_letter_code
_entity_poly.pdbx_strand_id
1 'polypeptide(L)'
;LEKENLEWLKNHLDGDAIITLKIWKSTFNARRSILHTGQTIQDYYKSFPCLRTALGAELLLWDFSQLHPGKENILFDRLECIRNHLIKRLKNCRNIKSIPDQAYVHLLDTLLIHNQDGIILYLLPYVIDPPKVTKKRMNNNVESSHDHKISIQEHRDSFLLHSAVQIDASLQSLKENLRKAGLTLQPIPVFVGPLAAIEATYVAVDDVLYKVDSALHAWLRHKVEVRRVE
;
A
#
# COMPACT_ATOMS: atom_id res chain seq x y z
N LEU A 1 -29.44 -3.95 21.57
CA LEU A 1 -28.07 -3.49 21.85
C LEU A 1 -27.11 -3.64 20.66
N GLU A 2 -26.73 -4.84 20.21
CA GLU A 2 -25.75 -4.97 19.09
C GLU A 2 -26.26 -4.36 17.76
N LYS A 3 -27.52 -4.61 17.38
CA LYS A 3 -28.13 -3.98 16.19
C LYS A 3 -28.22 -2.46 16.28
N GLU A 4 -28.51 -1.95 17.47
CA GLU A 4 -28.64 -0.52 17.75
C GLU A 4 -27.27 0.17 17.68
N ASN A 5 -26.24 -0.46 18.26
CA ASN A 5 -24.85 -0.04 18.17
C ASN A 5 -24.34 -0.05 16.71
N LEU A 6 -24.75 -1.04 15.92
CA LEU A 6 -24.39 -1.12 14.51
C LEU A 6 -25.04 -0.01 13.69
N GLU A 7 -26.32 0.28 13.92
CA GLU A 7 -27.02 1.42 13.31
C GLU A 7 -26.42 2.76 13.78
N TRP A 8 -25.98 2.85 15.03
CA TRP A 8 -25.27 4.02 15.52
C TRP A 8 -24.00 4.28 14.70
N LEU A 9 -23.17 3.26 14.47
CA LEU A 9 -21.94 3.39 13.68
C LEU A 9 -22.18 3.78 12.22
N LYS A 10 -23.34 3.42 11.65
CA LYS A 10 -23.69 3.79 10.26
C LYS A 10 -24.04 5.26 10.10
N ASN A 11 -24.58 5.86 11.17
CA ASN A 11 -25.15 7.21 11.11
C ASN A 11 -24.25 8.28 11.75
N HIS A 12 -23.21 7.90 12.48
CA HIS A 12 -22.34 8.85 13.20
C HIS A 12 -20.91 8.87 12.61
N LEU A 13 -20.48 10.07 12.21
CA LEU A 13 -19.13 10.35 11.69
C LEU A 13 -18.15 10.65 12.83
N ASP A 14 -18.43 11.69 13.61
CA ASP A 14 -17.53 12.22 14.65
C ASP A 14 -18.19 12.15 16.03
N GLY A 15 -18.22 10.94 16.60
CA GLY A 15 -18.57 10.74 18.00
C GLY A 15 -17.36 10.87 18.92
N ASP A 16 -17.59 10.96 20.24
CA ASP A 16 -16.53 10.80 21.22
C ASP A 16 -15.72 9.52 20.93
N ALA A 17 -14.38 9.64 20.94
CA ALA A 17 -13.50 8.56 20.51
C ALA A 17 -13.64 7.30 21.38
N ILE A 18 -13.90 7.48 22.68
CA ILE A 18 -14.06 6.39 23.64
C ILE A 18 -15.39 5.67 23.38
N ILE A 19 -16.46 6.43 23.15
CA ILE A 19 -17.78 5.86 22.80
C ILE A 19 -17.69 5.10 21.48
N THR A 20 -17.11 5.71 20.46
CA THR A 20 -16.96 5.12 19.12
C THR A 20 -16.17 3.82 19.20
N LEU A 21 -15.03 3.81 19.91
CA LEU A 21 -14.23 2.61 20.12
C LEU A 21 -15.01 1.53 20.87
N LYS A 22 -15.76 1.88 21.93
CA LYS A 22 -16.58 0.93 22.68
C LYS A 22 -17.64 0.27 21.80
N ILE A 23 -18.36 1.08 21.02
CA ILE A 23 -19.40 0.60 20.10
C ILE A 23 -18.76 -0.25 19.00
N TRP A 24 -17.63 0.17 18.42
CA TRP A 24 -16.88 -0.56 17.41
C TRP A 24 -16.48 -1.96 17.87
N LYS A 25 -15.95 -2.07 19.09
CA LYS A 25 -15.58 -3.35 19.71
C LYS A 25 -16.80 -4.24 19.89
N SER A 26 -17.92 -3.67 20.35
CA SER A 26 -19.15 -4.43 20.60
C SER A 26 -19.83 -4.97 19.33
N THR A 27 -19.59 -4.35 18.18
CA THR A 27 -20.21 -4.72 16.89
C THR A 27 -19.29 -5.53 15.97
N PHE A 28 -18.12 -5.95 16.47
CA PHE A 28 -17.08 -6.63 15.68
C PHE A 28 -17.62 -7.79 14.84
N ASN A 29 -18.35 -8.72 15.47
CA ASN A 29 -18.86 -9.90 14.80
C ASN A 29 -19.90 -9.53 13.73
N ALA A 30 -20.83 -8.62 14.05
CA ALA A 30 -21.84 -8.15 13.10
C ALA A 30 -21.22 -7.45 11.88
N ARG A 31 -20.22 -6.58 12.09
CA ARG A 31 -19.47 -5.93 11.01
C ARG A 31 -18.70 -6.92 10.14
N ARG A 32 -18.18 -7.98 10.74
CA ARG A 32 -17.49 -9.06 10.01
C ARG A 32 -18.45 -9.84 9.12
N SER A 33 -19.65 -10.14 9.60
CA SER A 33 -20.69 -10.77 8.77
C SER A 33 -21.04 -9.93 7.55
N ILE A 34 -21.06 -8.60 7.68
CA ILE A 34 -21.26 -7.67 6.55
C ILE A 34 -20.09 -7.77 5.55
N LEU A 35 -18.84 -7.81 6.02
CA LEU A 35 -17.69 -7.99 5.11
C LEU A 35 -17.77 -9.31 4.33
N HIS A 36 -18.32 -10.37 4.94
CA HIS A 36 -18.52 -11.65 4.27
C HIS A 36 -19.63 -11.64 3.21
N THR A 37 -20.46 -10.60 3.11
CA THR A 37 -21.47 -10.48 2.04
C THR A 37 -20.88 -10.00 0.71
N GLY A 38 -19.56 -9.81 0.62
CA GLY A 38 -18.89 -9.40 -0.61
C GLY A 38 -19.00 -7.89 -0.90
N GLN A 39 -19.24 -7.08 0.13
CA GLN A 39 -19.22 -5.63 0.01
C GLN A 39 -17.80 -5.14 -0.36
N THR A 40 -17.71 -4.13 -1.23
CA THR A 40 -16.44 -3.47 -1.52
C THR A 40 -15.91 -2.76 -0.27
N ILE A 41 -14.61 -2.49 -0.21
CA ILE A 41 -14.05 -1.71 0.90
C ILE A 41 -14.72 -0.30 0.91
N GLN A 42 -15.13 0.22 -0.25
CA GLN A 42 -15.63 1.59 -0.42
C GLN A 42 -17.00 1.67 0.21
N ASP A 43 -17.82 0.67 -0.08
CA ASP A 43 -19.15 0.57 0.49
C ASP A 43 -19.08 0.28 1.99
N TYR A 44 -18.04 -0.42 2.47
CA TYR A 44 -17.80 -0.59 3.91
C TYR A 44 -17.46 0.75 4.60
N TYR A 45 -16.58 1.56 4.01
CA TYR A 45 -16.23 2.90 4.51
C TYR A 45 -17.40 3.89 4.44
N LYS A 46 -18.25 3.78 3.41
CA LYS A 46 -19.51 4.53 3.34
C LYS A 46 -20.48 4.07 4.43
N SER A 47 -20.55 2.76 4.67
CA SER A 47 -21.43 2.16 5.68
C SER A 47 -20.97 2.49 7.10
N PHE A 48 -19.70 2.76 7.34
CA PHE A 48 -19.18 3.10 8.67
C PHE A 48 -18.36 4.40 8.64
N PRO A 49 -19.04 5.57 8.65
CA PRO A 49 -18.40 6.87 8.55
C PRO A 49 -17.22 7.10 9.50
N CYS A 50 -17.29 6.59 10.73
CA CYS A 50 -16.21 6.70 11.72
C CYS A 50 -14.83 6.22 11.22
N LEU A 51 -14.77 5.33 10.21
CA LEU A 51 -13.51 4.90 9.58
C LEU A 51 -12.81 5.99 8.77
N ARG A 52 -13.55 7.03 8.35
CA ARG A 52 -13.03 8.18 7.61
C ARG A 52 -12.42 9.26 8.50
N THR A 53 -12.48 9.07 9.82
CA THR A 53 -11.90 9.98 10.81
C THR A 53 -10.45 9.62 11.13
N ALA A 54 -9.79 10.43 11.96
CA ALA A 54 -8.47 10.11 12.50
C ALA A 54 -8.47 8.78 13.30
N LEU A 55 -9.57 8.46 14.00
CA LEU A 55 -9.72 7.25 14.81
C LEU A 55 -9.83 5.98 13.95
N GLY A 56 -10.25 6.09 12.68
CA GLY A 56 -10.52 4.94 11.81
C GLY A 56 -9.35 3.96 11.67
N ALA A 57 -8.11 4.46 11.64
CA ALA A 57 -6.93 3.62 11.59
C ALA A 57 -6.78 2.75 12.85
N GLU A 58 -7.06 3.31 14.02
CA GLU A 58 -7.01 2.59 15.30
C GLU A 58 -8.13 1.54 15.38
N LEU A 59 -9.32 1.85 14.86
CA LEU A 59 -10.45 0.92 14.80
C LEU A 59 -10.12 -0.32 13.96
N LEU A 60 -9.50 -0.12 12.79
CA LEU A 60 -9.05 -1.22 11.94
C LEU A 60 -7.88 -2.00 12.52
N LEU A 61 -6.95 -1.32 13.20
CA LEU A 61 -5.83 -1.97 13.88
C LEU A 61 -6.35 -2.89 14.99
N TRP A 62 -7.37 -2.45 15.74
CA TRP A 62 -8.01 -3.28 16.75
C TRP A 62 -8.72 -4.50 16.13
N ASP A 63 -9.47 -4.32 15.03
CA ASP A 63 -10.07 -5.45 14.33
C ASP A 63 -9.01 -6.46 13.89
N PHE A 64 -7.90 -5.97 13.34
CA PHE A 64 -6.76 -6.82 12.96
C PHE A 64 -6.18 -7.56 14.16
N SER A 65 -5.99 -6.89 15.30
CA SER A 65 -5.48 -7.51 16.54
C SER A 65 -6.43 -8.59 17.07
N GLN A 66 -7.75 -8.45 16.89
CA GLN A 66 -8.71 -9.50 17.24
C GLN A 66 -8.58 -10.73 16.33
N LEU A 67 -8.37 -10.51 15.03
CA LEU A 67 -8.22 -11.60 14.06
C LEU A 67 -6.87 -12.30 14.15
N HIS A 68 -5.86 -11.54 14.52
CA HIS A 68 -4.47 -11.94 14.51
C HIS A 68 -3.76 -11.45 15.78
N PRO A 69 -4.09 -12.03 16.95
CA PRO A 69 -3.52 -11.60 18.22
C PRO A 69 -1.99 -11.65 18.21
N GLY A 70 -1.34 -10.56 18.61
CA GLY A 70 0.11 -10.46 18.69
C GLY A 70 0.81 -10.34 17.34
N LYS A 71 0.08 -10.01 16.26
CA LYS A 71 0.64 -9.84 14.92
C LYS A 71 0.60 -8.39 14.43
N GLU A 72 0.25 -7.43 15.29
CA GLU A 72 0.06 -6.02 14.95
C GLU A 72 1.30 -5.44 14.28
N ASN A 73 2.49 -5.89 14.72
CA ASN A 73 3.78 -5.49 14.19
C ASN A 73 4.51 -6.60 13.43
N ILE A 74 3.85 -7.71 13.07
CA ILE A 74 4.52 -8.91 12.53
C ILE A 74 5.38 -8.64 11.30
N LEU A 75 5.00 -7.65 10.47
CA LEU A 75 5.78 -7.24 9.31
C LEU A 75 7.09 -6.56 9.72
N PHE A 76 7.06 -5.71 10.75
CA PHE A 76 8.26 -5.12 11.34
C PHE A 76 9.12 -6.20 12.01
N ASP A 77 8.49 -7.07 12.81
CA ASP A 77 9.18 -8.10 13.57
C ASP A 77 9.90 -9.12 12.66
N ARG A 78 9.32 -9.42 11.50
CA ARG A 78 9.88 -10.36 10.52
C ARG A 78 10.68 -9.70 9.41
N LEU A 79 10.80 -8.38 9.44
CA LEU A 79 11.37 -7.61 8.34
C LEU A 79 12.79 -8.08 7.99
N GLU A 80 13.63 -8.30 8.99
CA GLU A 80 15.02 -8.72 8.76
C GLU A 80 15.10 -10.05 8.01
N CYS A 81 14.27 -11.01 8.39
CA CYS A 81 14.16 -12.29 7.70
C CYS A 81 13.64 -12.11 6.26
N ILE A 82 12.60 -11.28 6.07
CA ILE A 82 12.04 -10.96 4.75
C ILE A 82 13.10 -10.31 3.87
N ARG A 83 13.84 -9.33 4.40
CA ARG A 83 14.91 -8.61 3.70
C ARG A 83 15.95 -9.57 3.15
N ASN A 84 16.48 -10.45 3.99
CA ASN A 84 17.49 -11.43 3.58
C ASN A 84 16.96 -12.37 2.50
N HIS A 85 15.69 -12.78 2.59
CA HIS A 85 15.05 -13.59 1.56
C HIS A 85 14.89 -12.83 0.24
N LEU A 86 14.46 -11.56 0.28
CA LEU A 86 14.30 -10.71 -0.89
C LEU A 86 15.63 -10.45 -1.59
N ILE A 87 16.69 -10.12 -0.83
CA ILE A 87 18.05 -9.96 -1.37
C ILE A 87 18.48 -11.23 -2.08
N LYS A 88 18.31 -12.40 -1.44
CA LYS A 88 18.65 -13.70 -2.05
C LYS A 88 17.86 -13.94 -3.34
N ARG A 89 16.58 -13.59 -3.38
CA ARG A 89 15.75 -13.73 -4.60
C ARG A 89 16.18 -12.78 -5.70
N LEU A 90 16.46 -11.51 -5.38
CA LEU A 90 16.92 -10.50 -6.33
C LEU A 90 18.23 -10.92 -7.01
N LYS A 91 19.20 -11.41 -6.24
CA LYS A 91 20.47 -11.94 -6.79
C LYS A 91 20.30 -13.11 -7.74
N ASN A 92 19.27 -13.93 -7.53
CA ASN A 92 18.98 -15.09 -8.38
C ASN A 92 18.01 -14.75 -9.52
N CYS A 93 17.54 -13.51 -9.62
CA CYS A 93 16.55 -13.10 -10.62
C CYS A 93 17.20 -12.85 -11.98
N ARG A 94 16.96 -13.77 -12.93
CA ARG A 94 17.51 -13.69 -14.30
C ARG A 94 16.83 -12.64 -15.18
N ASN A 95 15.71 -12.07 -14.72
CA ASN A 95 14.91 -11.11 -15.49
C ASN A 95 15.41 -9.66 -15.36
N ILE A 96 16.34 -9.41 -14.43
CA ILE A 96 16.97 -8.10 -14.25
C ILE A 96 18.03 -7.92 -15.34
N LYS A 97 17.66 -7.29 -16.45
CA LYS A 97 18.54 -7.07 -17.62
C LYS A 97 19.13 -5.66 -17.67
N SER A 98 18.53 -4.73 -16.95
CA SER A 98 18.96 -3.33 -16.89
C SER A 98 20.29 -3.22 -16.14
N ILE A 99 21.30 -2.59 -16.76
CA ILE A 99 22.62 -2.38 -16.15
C ILE A 99 22.50 -1.61 -14.81
N PRO A 100 21.74 -0.50 -14.72
CA PRO A 100 21.50 0.17 -13.44
C PRO A 100 20.92 -0.76 -12.37
N ASP A 101 19.94 -1.59 -12.73
CA ASP A 101 19.28 -2.46 -11.76
C ASP A 101 20.19 -3.61 -11.29
N GLN A 102 21.03 -4.14 -12.18
CA GLN A 102 22.08 -5.10 -11.81
C GLN A 102 23.10 -4.48 -10.86
N ALA A 103 23.53 -3.24 -11.11
CA ALA A 103 24.43 -2.52 -10.23
C ALA A 103 23.83 -2.35 -8.82
N TYR A 104 22.53 -2.03 -8.73
CA TYR A 104 21.84 -1.96 -7.44
C TYR A 104 21.80 -3.31 -6.71
N VAL A 105 21.57 -4.43 -7.42
CA VAL A 105 21.62 -5.76 -6.81
C VAL A 105 23.01 -6.07 -6.22
N HIS A 106 24.08 -5.70 -6.93
CA HIS A 106 25.44 -5.85 -6.42
C HIS A 106 25.72 -4.95 -5.21
N LEU A 107 25.20 -3.73 -5.21
CA LEU A 107 25.42 -2.76 -4.15
C LEU A 107 24.80 -3.20 -2.81
N LEU A 108 23.73 -4.00 -2.82
CA LEU A 108 23.07 -4.52 -1.61
C LEU A 108 24.03 -5.24 -0.65
N ASP A 109 25.10 -5.87 -1.16
CA ASP A 109 26.08 -6.57 -0.32
C ASP A 109 27.02 -5.65 0.44
N THR A 110 27.17 -4.42 -0.04
CA THR A 110 28.12 -3.43 0.48
C THR A 110 27.44 -2.34 1.30
N LEU A 111 26.12 -2.18 1.15
CA LEU A 111 25.37 -1.16 1.87
C LEU A 111 25.08 -1.56 3.31
N LEU A 112 25.04 -0.55 4.17
CA LEU A 112 24.48 -0.68 5.51
C LEU A 112 23.00 -1.11 5.42
N ILE A 113 22.57 -1.93 6.37
CA ILE A 113 21.22 -2.53 6.37
C ILE A 113 20.10 -1.50 6.16
N HIS A 114 20.19 -0.33 6.81
CA HIS A 114 19.18 0.73 6.70
C HIS A 114 19.13 1.41 5.32
N ASN A 115 20.18 1.29 4.51
CA ASN A 115 20.23 1.81 3.14
C ASN A 115 19.80 0.78 2.09
N GLN A 116 19.60 -0.48 2.49
CA GLN A 116 19.17 -1.54 1.57
C GLN A 116 17.68 -1.40 1.21
N ASP A 117 16.86 -0.93 2.15
CA ASP A 117 15.39 -0.96 2.02
C ASP A 117 14.89 -0.20 0.78
N GLY A 118 15.49 0.95 0.47
CA GLY A 118 15.16 1.74 -0.72
C GLY A 118 15.34 0.97 -2.02
N ILE A 119 16.51 0.33 -2.18
CA ILE A 119 16.83 -0.49 -3.34
C ILE A 119 15.93 -1.72 -3.41
N ILE A 120 15.71 -2.40 -2.28
CA ILE A 120 14.88 -3.61 -2.23
C ILE A 120 13.45 -3.29 -2.68
N LEU A 121 12.88 -2.20 -2.18
CA LEU A 121 11.54 -1.75 -2.55
C LEU A 121 11.47 -1.33 -4.02
N TYR A 122 12.50 -0.64 -4.53
CA TYR A 122 12.59 -0.26 -5.94
C TYR A 122 12.69 -1.46 -6.90
N LEU A 123 13.38 -2.53 -6.49
CA LEU A 123 13.57 -3.75 -7.28
C LEU A 123 12.50 -4.82 -7.03
N LEU A 124 11.59 -4.61 -6.07
CA LEU A 124 10.51 -5.52 -5.72
C LEU A 124 9.69 -6.04 -6.92
N PRO A 125 9.45 -5.26 -8.00
CA PRO A 125 8.70 -5.70 -9.18
C PRO A 125 9.29 -6.88 -9.93
N TYR A 126 10.56 -7.17 -9.72
CA TYR A 126 11.21 -8.36 -10.28
C TYR A 126 10.94 -9.64 -9.49
N VAL A 127 10.46 -9.52 -8.26
CA VAL A 127 10.26 -10.63 -7.32
C VAL A 127 8.79 -10.97 -7.14
N ILE A 128 7.93 -9.96 -7.27
CA ILE A 128 6.48 -10.10 -7.18
C ILE A 128 5.91 -10.07 -8.60
N ASP A 129 5.31 -11.18 -9.01
CA ASP A 129 4.57 -11.20 -10.26
C ASP A 129 3.33 -10.31 -10.14
N PRO A 130 3.03 -9.46 -11.13
CA PRO A 130 1.78 -8.72 -11.13
C PRO A 130 0.60 -9.71 -11.14
N PRO A 131 -0.53 -9.36 -10.50
CA PRO A 131 -1.72 -10.21 -10.53
C PRO A 131 -2.06 -10.53 -11.98
N LYS A 132 -2.16 -11.82 -12.31
CA LYS A 132 -2.62 -12.24 -13.64
C LYS A 132 -4.06 -11.76 -13.78
N VAL A 133 -4.31 -10.81 -14.68
CA VAL A 133 -5.67 -10.40 -15.03
C VAL A 133 -6.33 -11.58 -15.73
N THR A 134 -6.98 -12.46 -14.97
CA THR A 134 -7.84 -13.51 -15.54
C THR A 134 -9.06 -12.82 -16.14
N LYS A 135 -9.02 -12.57 -17.46
CA LYS A 135 -10.20 -12.13 -18.20
C LYS A 135 -11.31 -13.18 -18.00
N LYS A 136 -12.39 -12.83 -17.31
CA LYS A 136 -13.66 -13.53 -17.47
C LYS A 136 -13.98 -13.43 -18.96
N ARG A 137 -14.02 -14.56 -19.67
CA ARG A 137 -14.42 -14.61 -21.09
C ARG A 137 -15.84 -14.04 -21.19
N MET A 138 -15.96 -12.76 -21.50
CA MET A 138 -17.21 -12.17 -21.95
C MET A 138 -17.30 -12.48 -23.43
N ASN A 139 -18.26 -13.35 -23.77
CA ASN A 139 -18.63 -13.64 -25.14
C ASN A 139 -19.01 -12.33 -25.84
N ASN A 140 -18.33 -12.04 -26.95
CA ASN A 140 -18.82 -11.41 -28.19
C ASN A 140 -17.82 -10.38 -28.75
N ASN A 141 -17.21 -10.75 -29.88
CA ASN A 141 -16.74 -9.87 -30.97
C ASN A 141 -16.18 -8.49 -30.60
N VAL A 142 -15.14 -8.45 -29.77
CA VAL A 142 -14.22 -7.31 -29.76
C VAL A 142 -12.84 -7.86 -30.04
N GLU A 143 -12.25 -7.34 -31.11
CA GLU A 143 -10.91 -7.67 -31.59
C GLU A 143 -9.93 -7.77 -30.42
N SER A 144 -9.08 -8.79 -30.51
CA SER A 144 -8.02 -9.14 -29.58
C SER A 144 -7.28 -7.90 -29.05
N SER A 145 -7.72 -7.38 -27.92
CA SER A 145 -6.95 -6.41 -27.16
C SER A 145 -5.70 -7.13 -26.67
N HIS A 146 -4.57 -6.81 -27.29
CA HIS A 146 -3.25 -7.33 -26.93
C HIS A 146 -3.11 -7.38 -25.41
N ASP A 147 -2.70 -8.53 -24.88
CA ASP A 147 -2.27 -8.66 -23.49
C ASP A 147 -1.18 -7.63 -23.24
N HIS A 148 -1.55 -6.49 -22.66
CA HIS A 148 -0.60 -5.44 -22.36
C HIS A 148 0.21 -5.90 -21.15
N LYS A 149 1.36 -6.51 -21.43
CA LYS A 149 2.33 -6.87 -20.40
C LYS A 149 2.88 -5.57 -19.82
N ILE A 150 2.43 -5.25 -18.61
CA ILE A 150 2.93 -4.12 -17.82
C ILE A 150 4.45 -4.23 -17.74
N SER A 151 5.13 -3.15 -18.12
CA SER A 151 6.59 -3.05 -18.03
C SER A 151 7.03 -3.01 -16.57
N ILE A 152 8.29 -3.32 -16.30
CA ILE A 152 8.84 -3.20 -14.94
C ILE A 152 8.73 -1.76 -14.43
N GLN A 153 8.92 -0.77 -15.31
CA GLN A 153 8.83 0.63 -14.94
C GLN A 153 7.40 1.01 -14.55
N GLU A 154 6.40 0.63 -15.35
CA GLU A 154 4.99 0.84 -14.99
C GLU A 154 4.61 0.11 -13.70
N HIS A 155 5.16 -1.10 -13.47
CA HIS A 155 4.94 -1.80 -12.21
C HIS A 155 5.54 -1.00 -11.05
N ARG A 156 6.78 -0.48 -11.15
CA ARG A 156 7.39 0.39 -10.12
C ARG A 156 6.54 1.62 -9.82
N ASP A 157 6.18 2.35 -10.87
CA ASP A 157 5.48 3.63 -10.75
C ASP A 157 4.08 3.47 -10.14
N SER A 158 3.53 2.24 -10.14
CA SER A 158 2.25 1.95 -9.50
C SER A 158 2.28 1.85 -7.97
N PHE A 159 3.45 1.67 -7.33
CA PHE A 159 3.55 1.58 -5.87
C PHE A 159 4.71 2.36 -5.24
N LEU A 160 5.60 2.96 -6.03
CA LEU A 160 6.71 3.77 -5.53
C LEU A 160 7.03 4.93 -6.48
N LEU A 161 7.20 6.13 -5.93
CA LEU A 161 7.77 7.27 -6.64
C LEU A 161 9.22 7.47 -6.19
N HIS A 162 10.15 7.47 -7.13
CA HIS A 162 11.56 7.80 -6.87
C HIS A 162 11.96 9.02 -7.69
N SER A 163 12.50 10.05 -7.02
CA SER A 163 13.08 11.22 -7.68
C SER A 163 14.44 11.55 -7.11
N ALA A 164 15.42 11.74 -7.99
CA ALA A 164 16.77 12.09 -7.59
C ALA A 164 16.93 13.58 -7.22
N VAL A 165 16.03 14.47 -7.66
CA VAL A 165 16.24 15.93 -7.57
C VAL A 165 14.98 16.72 -7.21
N GLN A 166 13.88 16.57 -7.96
CA GLN A 166 12.64 17.34 -7.72
C GLN A 166 11.41 16.45 -7.67
N ILE A 167 10.62 16.61 -6.60
CA ILE A 167 9.44 15.79 -6.32
C ILE A 167 8.23 16.28 -7.12
N ASP A 168 8.08 17.59 -7.28
CA ASP A 168 6.85 18.21 -7.78
C ASP A 168 6.50 17.81 -9.21
N ALA A 169 7.50 17.81 -10.11
CA ALA A 169 7.28 17.42 -11.51
C ALA A 169 6.92 15.93 -11.65
N SER A 170 7.60 15.06 -10.91
CA SER A 170 7.33 13.61 -10.91
C SER A 170 5.96 13.29 -10.32
N LEU A 171 5.58 13.98 -9.23
CA LEU A 171 4.28 13.83 -8.58
C LEU A 171 3.13 14.34 -9.48
N GLN A 172 3.31 15.49 -10.15
CA GLN A 172 2.34 16.00 -11.11
C GLN A 172 2.15 15.06 -12.31
N SER A 173 3.24 14.50 -12.83
CA SER A 173 3.16 13.53 -13.93
C SER A 173 2.40 12.27 -13.52
N LEU A 174 2.67 11.74 -12.31
CA LEU A 174 1.94 10.60 -11.76
C LEU A 174 0.45 10.88 -11.62
N LYS A 175 0.07 12.04 -11.08
CA LYS A 175 -1.32 12.47 -10.95
C LYS A 175 -2.04 12.52 -12.30
N GLU A 176 -1.41 13.11 -13.30
CA GLU A 176 -2.00 13.23 -14.62
C GLU A 176 -2.18 11.85 -15.28
N ASN A 177 -1.25 10.92 -15.08
CA ASN A 177 -1.36 9.54 -15.57
C ASN A 177 -2.52 8.79 -14.89
N LEU A 178 -2.66 8.92 -13.57
CA LEU A 178 -3.77 8.31 -12.82
C LEU A 178 -5.12 8.92 -13.22
N ARG A 179 -5.18 10.25 -13.38
CA ARG A 179 -6.37 10.96 -13.87
C ARG A 179 -6.80 10.45 -15.24
N LYS A 180 -5.86 10.28 -16.19
CA LYS A 180 -6.13 9.70 -17.51
C LYS A 180 -6.64 8.26 -17.43
N ALA A 181 -6.15 7.47 -16.46
CA ALA A 181 -6.59 6.11 -16.21
C ALA A 181 -7.92 6.02 -15.44
N GLY A 182 -8.49 7.15 -14.99
CA GLY A 182 -9.68 7.16 -14.14
C GLY A 182 -9.43 6.62 -12.72
N LEU A 183 -8.17 6.61 -12.29
CA LEU A 183 -7.73 6.11 -10.97
C LEU A 183 -7.44 7.30 -10.05
N THR A 184 -7.70 7.13 -8.76
CA THR A 184 -7.31 8.09 -7.73
C THR A 184 -5.87 7.84 -7.28
N LEU A 185 -5.16 8.90 -6.92
CA LEU A 185 -3.84 8.78 -6.30
C LEU A 185 -4.03 8.17 -4.92
N GLN A 186 -3.81 6.87 -4.82
CA GLN A 186 -3.60 6.24 -3.53
C GLN A 186 -2.37 6.89 -2.88
N PRO A 187 -2.31 6.95 -1.54
CA PRO A 187 -1.08 7.29 -0.83
C PRO A 187 0.11 6.63 -1.53
N ILE A 188 1.25 7.27 -1.75
CA ILE A 188 2.39 6.60 -2.40
C ILE A 188 3.70 6.94 -1.67
N PRO A 189 4.58 5.95 -1.40
CA PRO A 189 5.92 6.23 -0.90
C PRO A 189 6.69 7.06 -1.91
N VAL A 190 7.36 8.11 -1.45
CA VAL A 190 8.22 8.98 -2.25
C VAL A 190 9.62 8.95 -1.69
N PHE A 191 10.58 8.50 -2.49
CA PHE A 191 12.00 8.45 -2.13
C PHE A 191 12.76 9.56 -2.85
N VAL A 192 13.53 10.33 -2.08
CA VAL A 192 14.28 11.49 -2.57
C VAL A 192 15.78 11.25 -2.40
N GLY A 193 16.52 11.53 -3.47
CA GLY A 193 17.96 11.32 -3.54
C GLY A 193 18.35 9.95 -4.13
N PRO A 194 19.64 9.60 -4.09
CA PRO A 194 20.13 8.32 -4.60
C PRO A 194 19.54 7.13 -3.83
N LEU A 195 19.12 6.05 -4.51
CA LEU A 195 18.53 4.88 -3.83
C LEU A 195 19.49 4.20 -2.83
N ALA A 196 20.79 4.34 -3.05
CA ALA A 196 21.84 3.84 -2.17
C ALA A 196 22.02 4.69 -0.89
N ALA A 197 21.50 5.91 -0.89
CA ALA A 197 21.65 6.89 0.18
C ALA A 197 20.43 7.84 0.13
N ILE A 198 19.26 7.32 0.50
CA ILE A 198 18.02 8.10 0.48
C ILE A 198 18.16 9.25 1.49
N GLU A 199 17.97 10.48 1.01
CA GLU A 199 18.13 11.70 1.79
C GLU A 199 16.85 12.03 2.55
N ALA A 200 15.69 11.80 1.91
CA ALA A 200 14.40 12.00 2.52
C ALA A 200 13.37 11.01 1.98
N THR A 201 12.45 10.62 2.86
CA THR A 201 11.32 9.75 2.54
C THR A 201 10.03 10.44 2.91
N TYR A 202 9.04 10.37 2.03
CA TYR A 202 7.69 10.89 2.25
C TYR A 202 6.63 9.84 1.94
N VAL A 203 5.42 10.09 2.43
CA VAL A 203 4.18 9.51 1.91
C VAL A 203 3.40 10.65 1.28
N ALA A 204 3.14 10.57 -0.02
CA ALA A 204 2.28 11.51 -0.71
C ALA A 204 0.84 11.05 -0.58
N VAL A 205 -0.05 11.88 -0.02
CA VAL A 205 -1.50 11.65 0.00
C VAL A 205 -2.13 12.86 -0.67
N ASP A 206 -2.77 12.66 -1.82
CA ASP A 206 -3.27 13.73 -2.68
C ASP A 206 -2.18 14.79 -2.99
N ASP A 207 -2.33 16.01 -2.45
CA ASP A 207 -1.41 17.15 -2.63
C ASP A 207 -0.42 17.35 -1.47
N VAL A 208 -0.47 16.49 -0.44
CA VAL A 208 0.32 16.66 0.78
C VAL A 208 1.41 15.62 0.89
N LEU A 209 2.63 16.06 1.19
CA LEU A 209 3.78 15.21 1.47
C LEU A 209 4.02 15.11 2.99
N TYR A 210 3.89 13.91 3.54
CA TYR A 210 4.19 13.64 4.94
C TYR A 210 5.58 13.04 5.06
N LYS A 211 6.51 13.73 5.72
CA LYS A 211 7.85 13.21 5.97
C LYS A 211 7.79 12.04 6.95
N VAL A 212 8.57 10.99 6.68
CA VAL A 212 8.70 9.81 7.55
C VAL A 212 10.17 9.42 7.73
N ASP A 213 10.42 8.59 8.75
CA ASP A 213 11.76 8.29 9.23
C ASP A 213 12.54 7.31 8.34
N SER A 214 11.86 6.53 7.49
CA SER A 214 12.53 5.57 6.59
C SER A 214 11.66 5.15 5.42
N ALA A 215 12.32 4.64 4.37
CA ALA A 215 11.70 4.03 3.18
C ALA A 215 10.65 2.98 3.54
N LEU A 216 10.96 2.13 4.52
CA LEU A 216 10.02 1.11 4.99
C LEU A 216 8.81 1.72 5.69
N HIS A 217 9.02 2.73 6.56
CA HIS A 217 7.90 3.38 7.24
C HIS A 217 6.96 4.04 6.24
N ALA A 218 7.47 4.63 5.16
CA ALA A 218 6.62 5.12 4.06
C ALA A 218 5.86 3.98 3.38
N TRP A 219 6.53 2.87 3.08
CA TRP A 219 5.91 1.73 2.41
C TRP A 219 4.83 1.04 3.25
N LEU A 220 5.05 0.89 4.56
CA LEU A 220 4.08 0.29 5.48
C LEU A 220 2.92 1.24 5.78
N ARG A 221 3.18 2.55 5.96
CA ARG A 221 2.10 3.53 6.13
C ARG A 221 1.28 3.71 4.86
N HIS A 222 1.90 3.63 3.68
CA HIS A 222 1.19 3.46 2.42
C HIS A 222 0.24 2.26 2.49
N LYS A 223 0.66 1.08 2.97
CA LYS A 223 -0.24 -0.09 3.07
C LYS A 223 -1.32 0.02 4.16
N VAL A 224 -1.08 0.76 5.23
CA VAL A 224 -2.10 1.09 6.25
C VAL A 224 -3.14 2.06 5.68
N GLU A 225 -2.72 2.97 4.79
CA GLU A 225 -3.54 4.00 4.16
C GLU A 225 -4.14 3.54 2.81
N VAL A 226 -3.61 2.48 2.18
CA VAL A 226 -4.23 1.75 1.05
C VAL A 226 -5.44 0.94 1.51
N ARG A 227 -5.59 0.70 2.82
CA ARG A 227 -6.88 0.26 3.37
C ARG A 227 -7.91 1.40 3.52
N ARG A 228 -7.61 2.64 3.13
CA ARG A 228 -8.55 3.79 3.15
C ARG A 228 -9.28 4.07 1.83
N VAL A 229 -8.92 3.47 0.69
CA VAL A 229 -9.66 3.71 -0.57
C VAL A 229 -9.57 2.50 -1.50
N GLU A 230 -10.34 1.47 -1.21
CA GLU A 230 -11.10 0.71 -2.22
C GLU A 230 -12.48 0.51 -1.66
#